data_AF-A0AAC8TEJ0-F1
#
_entry.id   AF-A0AAC8TEJ0-F1
#
_cell.length_a   1.000
_cell.length_b   1.000
_cell.length_c   1.000
_cell.angle_alpha   90.00
_cell.angle_beta   90.00
_cell.angle_gamma   90.00
#
_symmetry.space_group_name_H-M   'P 1'
#
loop_
_entity.id
_entity.type
_entity.pdbx_description
1 polymer ?
#
loop_
_entity_poly.entity_id
_entity_poly.type
_entity_poly.pdbx_seq_one_letter_code
_entity_poly.pdbx_strand_id
1 'polypeptide(L)'
;MNLSHTVKWFLLVPLVSVMWAGCGAIEPPPPSYPHATVTFDVTVPADTPANVVVTVVGSDPSLGGGTAPGFRLRRQETHYLGSVRLPVGEEVSFELWVDEAWRPELSAEGSPVPRHSFRVDGDMTVNATVERWGEPGQGPR
;
A
#
# COMPACT_ATOMS: atom_id res chain seq x y z
N MET A 1 91.03 -14.52 -22.81
CA MET A 1 90.98 -15.85 -22.16
C MET A 1 90.81 -15.67 -20.66
N ASN A 2 89.59 -15.81 -20.14
CA ASN A 2 89.24 -16.75 -19.07
C ASN A 2 87.75 -16.59 -18.74
N LEU A 3 87.02 -17.70 -18.97
CA LEU A 3 85.63 -17.91 -18.60
C LEU A 3 85.50 -18.10 -17.09
N SER A 4 84.36 -17.71 -16.53
CA SER A 4 83.60 -18.42 -15.45
C SER A 4 82.34 -17.59 -15.16
N HIS A 5 81.20 -17.84 -15.80
CA HIS A 5 80.11 -18.74 -15.37
C HIS A 5 79.74 -18.62 -13.88
N THR A 6 78.61 -17.93 -13.60
CA THR A 6 77.81 -18.21 -12.40
C THR A 6 76.31 -18.10 -12.71
N VAL A 7 75.71 -19.27 -12.95
CA VAL A 7 74.40 -19.77 -12.48
C VAL A 7 73.22 -18.78 -12.49
N LYS A 8 72.40 -18.88 -13.54
CA LYS A 8 71.02 -18.36 -13.59
C LYS A 8 70.08 -19.36 -12.92
N TRP A 9 69.78 -19.13 -11.64
CA TRP A 9 68.84 -19.92 -10.86
C TRP A 9 67.41 -19.57 -11.27
N PHE A 10 66.68 -20.53 -11.84
CA PHE A 10 65.24 -20.45 -12.03
C PHE A 10 64.54 -20.47 -10.66
N LEU A 11 63.92 -19.36 -10.27
CA LEU A 11 62.94 -19.34 -9.19
C LEU A 11 61.54 -19.40 -9.79
N LEU A 12 60.91 -20.55 -9.56
CA LEU A 12 59.47 -20.79 -9.65
C LEU A 12 58.72 -19.70 -8.88
N VAL A 13 57.81 -19.00 -9.56
CA VAL A 13 56.82 -18.13 -8.93
C VAL A 13 55.63 -19.00 -8.54
N PRO A 14 55.33 -19.21 -7.24
CA PRO A 14 54.06 -19.80 -6.86
C PRO A 14 52.94 -18.79 -7.11
N LEU A 15 51.90 -19.24 -7.82
CA LEU A 15 50.61 -18.56 -7.92
C LEU A 15 50.06 -18.31 -6.50
N VAL A 16 50.06 -17.06 -6.05
CA VAL A 16 49.18 -16.64 -4.96
C VAL A 16 47.93 -16.05 -5.61
N SER A 17 46.95 -16.92 -5.86
CA SER A 17 45.59 -16.50 -6.18
C SER A 17 45.00 -15.88 -4.92
N VAL A 18 44.96 -14.55 -4.86
CA VAL A 18 44.12 -13.84 -3.90
C VAL A 18 42.69 -13.93 -4.41
N MET A 19 41.96 -14.95 -3.97
CA MET A 19 40.50 -14.93 -4.04
C MET A 19 40.02 -13.79 -3.13
N TRP A 20 39.63 -12.67 -3.73
CA TRP A 20 38.84 -11.66 -3.05
C TRP A 20 37.50 -12.29 -2.68
N ALA A 21 37.39 -12.70 -1.42
CA ALA A 21 36.12 -13.06 -0.81
C ALA A 21 35.16 -11.87 -0.92
N GLY A 22 33.92 -12.18 -1.28
CA GLY A 22 32.95 -11.24 -1.81
C GLY A 22 32.70 -10.00 -0.95
N CYS A 23 32.65 -8.85 -1.62
CA CYS A 23 31.85 -7.72 -1.16
C CYS A 23 30.37 -8.09 -1.34
N GLY A 24 29.84 -8.92 -0.44
CA GLY A 24 28.41 -8.91 -0.17
C GLY A 24 28.12 -7.63 0.59
N ALA A 25 27.61 -6.60 -0.08
CA ALA A 25 26.98 -5.49 0.62
C ALA A 25 25.89 -6.11 1.51
N ILE A 26 26.06 -6.00 2.82
CA ILE A 26 25.00 -6.33 3.78
C ILE A 26 23.99 -5.20 3.60
N GLU A 27 23.13 -5.31 2.58
CA GLU A 27 21.95 -4.46 2.52
C GLU A 27 21.15 -4.73 3.79
N PRO A 28 20.89 -3.70 4.62
CA PRO A 28 20.02 -3.90 5.77
C PRO A 28 18.70 -4.46 5.26
N PRO A 29 18.11 -5.44 5.96
CA PRO A 29 16.79 -5.93 5.59
C PRO A 29 15.84 -4.73 5.46
N PRO A 30 14.97 -4.72 4.44
CA PRO A 30 14.05 -3.61 4.25
C PRO A 30 13.26 -3.39 5.55
N PRO A 31 13.06 -2.14 5.97
CA PRO A 31 12.35 -1.84 7.20
C PRO A 31 10.96 -2.50 7.15
N SER A 32 10.70 -3.42 8.08
CA SER A 32 9.36 -3.97 8.28
C SER A 32 8.57 -2.95 9.10
N TYR A 33 7.79 -2.12 8.43
CA TYR A 33 6.91 -1.19 9.13
C TYR A 33 5.83 -1.99 9.87
N PRO A 34 5.57 -1.68 11.16
CA PRO A 34 4.45 -2.28 11.85
C PRO A 34 3.17 -1.93 11.09
N HIS A 35 2.33 -2.93 10.84
CA HIS A 35 0.99 -2.71 10.30
C HIS A 35 -0.02 -2.77 11.43
N ALA A 36 -1.10 -2.02 11.30
CA ALA A 36 -2.26 -2.06 12.17
C ALA A 36 -3.49 -2.52 11.41
N THR A 37 -4.44 -3.10 12.13
CA THR A 37 -5.75 -3.45 11.62
C THR A 37 -6.64 -2.22 11.70
N VAL A 38 -6.98 -1.66 10.54
CA VAL A 38 -7.92 -0.55 10.42
C VAL A 38 -9.25 -1.09 9.95
N THR A 39 -10.29 -0.87 10.74
CA THR A 39 -11.67 -1.24 10.39
C THR A 39 -12.42 -0.03 9.89
N PHE A 40 -12.93 -0.09 8.67
CA PHE A 40 -13.87 0.89 8.15
C PHE A 40 -15.28 0.50 8.57
N ASP A 41 -15.99 1.42 9.22
CA ASP A 41 -17.42 1.33 9.52
C ASP A 41 -18.12 2.49 8.81
N VAL A 42 -18.87 2.16 7.76
CA VAL A 42 -19.51 3.14 6.89
C VAL A 42 -21.02 3.05 7.04
N THR A 43 -21.62 4.14 7.52
CA THR A 43 -23.07 4.32 7.50
C THR A 43 -23.48 4.90 6.14
N VAL A 44 -24.53 4.34 5.54
CA VAL A 44 -25.01 4.74 4.20
C VAL A 44 -26.47 5.21 4.28
N PRO A 45 -26.97 6.02 3.32
CA PRO A 45 -28.34 6.49 3.38
C PRO A 45 -29.31 5.32 3.15
N ALA A 46 -30.51 5.42 3.73
CA ALA A 46 -31.49 4.31 3.78
C ALA A 46 -31.99 3.85 2.40
N ASP A 47 -31.88 4.69 1.39
CA ASP A 47 -32.20 4.40 -0.01
C ASP A 47 -31.06 3.66 -0.76
N THR A 48 -29.92 3.42 -0.11
CA THR A 48 -28.83 2.62 -0.67
C THR A 48 -29.32 1.19 -0.94
N PRO A 49 -29.32 0.71 -2.20
CA PRO A 49 -29.85 -0.60 -2.50
C PRO A 49 -29.05 -1.73 -1.85
N ALA A 50 -29.75 -2.73 -1.33
CA ALA A 50 -29.18 -3.80 -0.53
C ALA A 50 -28.10 -4.65 -1.22
N ASN A 51 -28.13 -4.70 -2.55
CA ASN A 51 -27.31 -5.54 -3.39
C ASN A 51 -26.04 -4.84 -3.91
N VAL A 52 -25.78 -3.59 -3.52
CA VAL A 52 -24.58 -2.87 -3.97
C VAL A 52 -23.38 -3.15 -3.07
N VAL A 53 -22.20 -3.03 -3.67
CA VAL A 53 -20.92 -3.07 -2.96
C VAL A 53 -20.42 -1.65 -2.77
N VAL A 54 -20.12 -1.29 -1.52
CA VAL A 54 -19.38 -0.06 -1.20
C VAL A 54 -17.89 -0.39 -1.18
N THR A 55 -17.08 0.48 -1.76
CA THR A 55 -15.63 0.32 -1.83
C THR A 55 -14.93 1.57 -1.31
N VAL A 56 -13.81 1.36 -0.64
CA VAL A 56 -12.89 2.39 -0.14
C VAL A 56 -11.74 2.47 -1.13
N VAL A 57 -11.60 3.60 -1.82
CA VAL A 57 -10.46 3.86 -2.70
C VAL A 57 -9.56 4.88 -2.00
N GLY A 58 -8.32 4.48 -1.71
CA GLY A 58 -7.43 5.29 -0.88
C GLY A 58 -5.98 5.25 -1.32
N SER A 59 -5.17 6.15 -0.75
CA SER A 59 -3.77 6.37 -1.11
C SER A 59 -2.86 5.17 -0.86
N ASP A 60 -3.20 4.30 0.08
CA ASP A 60 -2.45 3.07 0.34
C ASP A 60 -2.70 2.02 -0.77
N PRO A 61 -1.68 1.25 -1.19
CA PRO A 61 -1.85 0.19 -2.19
C PRO A 61 -2.91 -0.87 -1.82
N SER A 62 -3.12 -1.14 -0.53
CA SER A 62 -4.16 -2.06 -0.05
C SER A 62 -5.57 -1.50 -0.23
N LEU A 63 -5.69 -0.19 -0.47
CA LEU A 63 -6.91 0.54 -0.78
C LEU A 63 -6.98 0.94 -2.28
N GLY A 64 -6.08 0.40 -3.12
CA GLY A 64 -6.05 0.67 -4.55
C GLY A 64 -5.07 1.77 -4.99
N GLY A 65 -4.34 2.42 -4.07
CA GLY A 65 -3.32 3.42 -4.40
C GLY A 65 -3.88 4.64 -5.14
N GLY A 66 -5.11 5.04 -4.82
CA GLY A 66 -5.84 6.13 -5.48
C GLY A 66 -6.59 5.71 -6.75
N THR A 67 -6.53 4.42 -7.12
CA THR A 67 -7.12 3.88 -8.35
C THR A 67 -8.02 2.69 -8.05
N ALA A 68 -8.95 2.37 -8.96
CA ALA A 68 -9.73 1.15 -8.86
C ALA A 68 -8.90 -0.10 -9.27
N PRO A 69 -9.16 -1.29 -8.70
CA PRO A 69 -10.16 -1.55 -7.66
C PRO A 69 -9.67 -1.13 -6.26
N GLY A 70 -10.59 -0.55 -5.48
CA GLY A 70 -10.39 -0.28 -4.06
C GLY A 70 -10.68 -1.48 -3.15
N PHE A 71 -10.70 -1.21 -1.85
CA PHE A 71 -11.05 -2.19 -0.82
C PHE A 71 -12.57 -2.30 -0.62
N ARG A 72 -13.14 -3.46 -0.95
CA ARG A 72 -14.59 -3.71 -0.87
C ARG A 72 -15.06 -4.00 0.55
N LEU A 73 -16.10 -3.29 0.98
CA LEU A 73 -16.75 -3.49 2.27
C LEU A 73 -17.89 -4.52 2.18
N ARG A 74 -18.22 -5.12 3.32
CA ARG A 74 -19.34 -6.05 3.46
C ARG A 74 -20.48 -5.39 4.20
N ARG A 75 -21.69 -5.54 3.67
CA ARG A 75 -22.90 -5.03 4.31
C ARG A 75 -23.22 -5.79 5.59
N GLN A 76 -23.56 -5.05 6.64
CA GLN A 76 -23.99 -5.49 7.95
C GLN A 76 -25.17 -4.59 8.37
N GLU A 77 -26.40 -5.04 8.12
CA GLU A 77 -27.62 -4.26 8.35
C GLU A 77 -27.62 -2.88 7.64
N THR A 78 -27.47 -1.78 8.39
CA THR A 78 -27.40 -0.39 7.90
C THR A 78 -25.97 0.10 7.64
N HIS A 79 -24.97 -0.74 7.94
CA HIS A 79 -23.55 -0.40 7.85
C HIS A 79 -22.84 -1.23 6.79
N TYR A 80 -21.69 -0.73 6.35
CA TYR A 80 -20.71 -1.45 5.55
C TYR A 80 -19.40 -1.51 6.33
N LEU A 81 -18.93 -2.74 6.58
CA LEU A 81 -17.77 -3.02 7.42
C LEU A 81 -16.68 -3.75 6.65
N GLY A 82 -15.42 -3.45 6.97
CA GLY A 82 -14.27 -4.20 6.45
C GLY A 82 -12.98 -3.81 7.14
N SER A 83 -12.10 -4.79 7.37
CA SER A 83 -10.81 -4.56 8.03
C SER A 83 -9.65 -4.81 7.05
N VAL A 84 -8.69 -3.90 7.04
CA VAL A 84 -7.48 -3.94 6.20
C VAL A 84 -6.25 -3.67 7.05
N ARG A 85 -5.08 -4.16 6.61
CA ARG A 85 -3.81 -3.92 7.29
C ARG A 85 -3.14 -2.71 6.65
N LEU A 86 -2.94 -1.64 7.41
CA LEU A 86 -2.31 -0.40 6.95
C LEU A 86 -1.03 -0.13 7.75
N PRO A 87 -0.02 0.50 7.14
CA PRO A 87 1.24 0.86 7.82
C PRO A 87 1.00 1.89 8.93
N VAL A 88 1.53 1.62 10.12
CA VAL A 88 1.48 2.54 11.27
C VAL A 88 2.39 3.74 11.01
N GLY A 89 1.91 4.93 11.36
CA GLY A 89 2.60 6.20 11.21
C GLY A 89 2.35 6.90 9.86
N GLU A 90 1.63 6.27 8.94
CA GLU A 90 1.26 6.85 7.65
C GLU A 90 -0.04 7.67 7.74
N GLU A 91 -0.11 8.71 6.92
CA GLU A 91 -1.34 9.46 6.65
C GLU A 91 -2.05 8.83 5.46
N VAL A 92 -3.27 8.33 5.69
CA VAL A 92 -4.07 7.65 4.67
C VAL A 92 -5.24 8.54 4.29
N SER A 93 -5.43 8.73 2.99
CA SER A 93 -6.57 9.46 2.44
C SER A 93 -7.43 8.54 1.60
N PHE A 94 -8.77 8.68 1.66
CA PHE A 94 -9.69 7.80 0.94
C PHE A 94 -11.02 8.46 0.56
N GLU A 95 -11.69 7.89 -0.43
CA GLU A 95 -13.02 8.25 -0.91
C GLU A 95 -13.92 7.01 -0.91
N LEU A 96 -15.22 7.21 -0.75
CA LEU A 96 -16.22 6.15 -0.78
C LEU A 96 -16.98 6.11 -2.10
N TRP A 97 -17.15 4.90 -2.62
CA TRP A 97 -17.79 4.67 -3.91
C TRP A 97 -18.75 3.49 -3.85
N VAL A 98 -19.80 3.52 -4.66
CA VAL A 98 -20.53 2.30 -5.04
C VAL A 98 -19.83 1.67 -6.26
N ASP A 99 -19.30 0.45 -6.09
CA ASP A 99 -18.33 -0.20 -6.99
C ASP A 99 -18.84 -0.47 -8.41
N GLU A 100 -20.07 -0.97 -8.58
CA GLU A 100 -20.58 -1.38 -9.91
C GLU A 100 -20.83 -0.20 -10.86
N ALA A 101 -21.34 0.90 -10.32
CA ALA A 101 -21.74 2.09 -11.08
C ALA A 101 -20.78 3.27 -10.92
N TRP A 102 -19.75 3.14 -10.08
CA TRP A 102 -18.84 4.21 -9.69
C TRP A 102 -19.56 5.50 -9.29
N ARG A 103 -20.52 5.37 -8.37
CA ARG A 103 -21.21 6.53 -7.79
C ARG A 103 -20.40 7.06 -6.61
N PRO A 104 -19.91 8.31 -6.66
CA PRO A 104 -19.16 8.89 -5.55
C PRO A 104 -20.09 9.26 -4.39
N GLU A 105 -19.53 9.39 -3.20
CA GLU A 105 -20.22 10.04 -2.09
C GLU A 105 -20.42 11.55 -2.34
N LEU A 106 -21.56 12.06 -1.90
CA LEU A 106 -21.93 13.48 -1.92
C LEU A 106 -22.41 13.91 -0.53
N SER A 107 -22.30 15.21 -0.25
CA SER A 107 -22.91 15.83 0.93
C SER A 107 -24.44 15.79 0.85
N ALA A 108 -25.11 16.16 1.95
CA ALA A 108 -26.57 16.26 1.98
C ALA A 108 -27.13 17.22 0.91
N GLU A 109 -26.40 18.30 0.62
CA GLU A 109 -26.70 19.30 -0.41
C GLU A 109 -26.34 18.84 -1.83
N GLY A 110 -25.74 17.65 -1.98
CA GLY A 110 -25.35 17.08 -3.27
C GLY A 110 -24.00 17.58 -3.80
N SER A 111 -23.16 18.18 -2.96
CA SER A 111 -21.80 18.60 -3.37
C SER A 111 -20.80 17.45 -3.21
N PRO A 112 -19.73 17.36 -4.02
CA PRO A 112 -18.66 16.39 -3.81
C PRO A 112 -18.06 16.49 -2.41
N VAL A 113 -17.91 15.34 -1.74
CA VAL A 113 -17.22 15.29 -0.44
C VAL A 113 -15.71 15.30 -0.71
N PRO A 114 -14.93 16.15 -0.01
CA PRO A 114 -13.48 16.06 -0.05
C PRO A 114 -12.99 14.71 0.47
N ARG A 115 -11.82 14.28 0.02
CA ARG A 115 -11.20 13.04 0.48
C ARG A 115 -11.06 13.02 2.00
N HIS A 116 -11.52 11.94 2.63
CA HIS A 116 -11.30 11.68 4.05
C HIS A 116 -9.81 11.47 4.30
N SER A 117 -9.31 11.82 5.49
CA SER A 117 -7.91 11.58 5.86
C SER A 117 -7.79 11.21 7.34
N PHE A 118 -6.87 10.31 7.64
CA PHE A 118 -6.55 9.90 9.00
C PHE A 118 -5.12 9.37 9.09
N ARG A 119 -4.55 9.45 10.30
CA ARG A 119 -3.27 8.85 10.65
C ARG A 119 -3.46 7.47 11.28
N VAL A 120 -2.66 6.49 10.87
CA VAL A 120 -2.68 5.15 11.44
C VAL A 120 -1.79 5.11 12.68
N ASP A 121 -2.36 5.17 13.89
CA ASP A 121 -1.57 5.13 15.14
C ASP A 121 -1.52 3.73 15.80
N GLY A 122 -2.30 2.78 15.29
CA GLY A 122 -2.46 1.44 15.84
C GLY A 122 -3.76 0.82 15.33
N ASP A 123 -4.19 -0.29 15.93
CA ASP A 123 -5.48 -0.89 15.60
C ASP A 123 -6.59 0.12 15.91
N MET A 124 -7.41 0.44 14.91
CA MET A 124 -8.40 1.51 15.02
C MET A 124 -9.62 1.27 14.15
N THR A 125 -10.69 2.03 14.43
CA THR A 125 -11.89 2.09 13.60
C THR A 125 -12.05 3.47 13.00
N VAL A 126 -12.23 3.53 11.68
CA VAL A 126 -12.55 4.74 10.93
C VAL A 126 -14.04 4.71 10.63
N ASN A 127 -14.76 5.66 11.22
CA ASN A 127 -16.19 5.81 11.02
C ASN A 127 -16.41 6.86 9.91
N ALA A 128 -17.24 6.53 8.93
CA ALA A 128 -17.66 7.47 7.89
C ALA A 128 -19.18 7.39 7.67
N THR A 129 -19.78 8.50 7.27
CA THR A 129 -21.20 8.57 6.92
C THR A 129 -21.33 9.14 5.52
N VAL A 130 -22.00 8.40 4.66
CA VAL A 130 -22.40 8.88 3.33
C VAL A 130 -23.81 9.43 3.45
N GLU A 131 -23.99 10.70 3.09
CA GLU A 131 -25.32 11.34 3.11
C GLU A 131 -26.10 11.05 1.83
N ARG A 132 -25.39 10.98 0.69
CA ARG A 132 -25.97 10.77 -0.62
C ARG A 132 -24.96 10.12 -1.57
N TRP A 133 -25.46 9.31 -2.50
CA TRP A 133 -24.68 8.85 -3.65
C TRP A 133 -24.90 9.74 -4.87
N GLY A 134 -23.84 10.04 -5.60
CA GLY A 134 -23.90 10.74 -6.87
C GLY A 134 -24.38 9.88 -8.03
N GLU A 135 -24.37 10.47 -9.22
CA GLU A 135 -24.69 9.78 -10.46
C GLU A 135 -23.56 8.83 -10.89
N PRO A 136 -23.87 7.77 -11.68
CA PRO A 136 -22.85 6.90 -12.24
C PRO A 136 -21.81 7.68 -13.05
N GLY A 137 -20.54 7.29 -12.91
CA GLY A 137 -19.43 8.06 -13.48
C GLY A 137 -18.25 7.19 -13.92
N GLN A 138 -17.18 7.87 -14.29
CA GLN A 138 -15.88 7.20 -14.42
C GLN A 138 -15.35 6.97 -13.01
N GLY A 139 -14.98 5.72 -12.71
CA GLY A 139 -14.32 5.39 -11.46
C GLY A 139 -12.94 6.05 -11.34
N PRO A 140 -12.33 5.99 -10.14
CA PRO A 140 -10.99 6.52 -9.90
C PRO A 140 -9.95 5.80 -10.77
N ARG A 141 -9.06 6.58 -11.38
CA ARG A 141 -8.04 6.18 -12.35
C ARG A 141 -6.68 6.75 -12.01
#